data_AF-A0A3A3FS39-F1
#
_entry.id   AF-A0A3A3FS39-F1
#
_cell.length_a   1.000
_cell.length_b   1.000
_cell.length_c   1.000
_cell.angle_alpha   90.00
_cell.angle_beta   90.00
_cell.angle_gamma   90.00
#
_symmetry.space_group_name_H-M   'P 1'
#
loop_
_entity.id
_entity.type
_entity.pdbx_description
1 polymer ?
#
loop_
_entity_poly.entity_id
_entity_poly.type
_entity_poly.pdbx_seq_one_letter_code
_entity_poly.pdbx_strand_id
1 'polypeptide(L)'
;MPQAARLGDSIGHSPTMNWLLKGVVVGAAIGMASVAVIGTGGVAAAAIIGGLAATGAEVGELLSTMSWAPKEACGVISGKCSSNVFINGIPAARAHVDVVNCAKHSSSFLPIATGSATVYINGQAAARMGDKTGCSAVISDGSENVFIGSAAIQTDIICPENLVPGAIHTGLLVVGVGGAITLGGPIAATAGLIGGIVGDIGIEWLGGKAFGNGSDGQKWTMLGSVFLGGKARGSNIATAKAASTEKVSFDATVNRSESERRAYLNHKFGRTSDLNADINFRGEQDAIRQTEFDRLAVEGHAVGRHGPRVTEMALDNRAMYKRDPMTGTTTDFYTRMPHRASKNATQFLSREAMISAEGYARQSQEFSNKITAAVANDRDQVVVDGLKLQDALGPNYLSSVYGKTRLGSINNPTGTAYIDFTNGTYISIFKKNANGNWNLHTMYPEPQ
;
A
#
# COMPACT_ATOMS: atom_id res chain seq x y z
N MET A 1 16.35 1.53 -15.23
CA MET A 1 16.11 0.10 -15.51
C MET A 1 17.35 -0.68 -15.08
N PRO A 2 17.22 -1.85 -14.47
CA PRO A 2 18.38 -2.60 -13.98
C PRO A 2 19.17 -3.22 -15.14
N GLN A 3 20.49 -3.24 -14.99
CA GLN A 3 21.42 -3.83 -15.94
C GLN A 3 21.25 -5.34 -15.97
N ALA A 4 21.38 -5.95 -17.15
CA ALA A 4 21.29 -7.40 -17.28
C ALA A 4 22.53 -8.09 -16.70
N ALA A 5 22.33 -9.15 -15.91
CA ALA A 5 23.42 -9.91 -15.31
C ALA A 5 23.92 -11.01 -16.24
N ARG A 6 25.21 -11.32 -16.12
CA ARG A 6 25.98 -12.18 -17.01
C ARG A 6 26.95 -13.04 -16.20
N LEU A 7 27.47 -14.07 -16.83
CA LEU A 7 28.55 -14.88 -16.25
C LEU A 7 29.73 -13.98 -15.82
N GLY A 8 30.22 -14.17 -14.60
CA GLY A 8 31.37 -13.43 -14.07
C GLY A 8 31.02 -12.07 -13.43
N ASP A 9 29.79 -11.57 -13.58
CA ASP A 9 29.39 -10.33 -12.89
C ASP A 9 29.46 -10.54 -11.36
N SER A 10 29.89 -9.49 -10.66
CA SER A 10 30.15 -9.54 -9.22
C SER A 10 28.87 -9.64 -8.39
N ILE A 11 28.98 -10.33 -7.25
CA ILE A 11 27.95 -10.34 -6.20
C ILE A 11 28.52 -9.73 -4.92
N GLY A 12 27.64 -9.10 -4.14
CA GLY A 12 28.03 -8.45 -2.90
C GLY A 12 26.99 -8.58 -1.80
N HIS A 13 27.52 -8.70 -0.59
CA HIS A 13 26.75 -8.65 0.65
C HIS A 13 26.62 -7.22 1.14
N SER A 14 25.64 -6.94 2.00
CA SER A 14 25.52 -5.59 2.57
C SER A 14 26.68 -5.34 3.55
N PRO A 15 27.35 -4.17 3.55
CA PRO A 15 28.42 -3.82 4.51
C PRO A 15 27.91 -3.54 5.94
N THR A 16 27.01 -4.37 6.47
CA THR A 16 26.18 -4.01 7.63
C THR A 16 27.02 -3.72 8.88
N MET A 17 28.06 -4.50 9.17
CA MET A 17 28.93 -4.25 10.32
C MET A 17 29.70 -2.92 10.22
N ASN A 18 30.21 -2.60 9.03
CA ASN A 18 30.98 -1.38 8.79
C ASN A 18 30.10 -0.13 8.93
N TRP A 19 28.86 -0.19 8.45
CA TRP A 19 27.90 0.90 8.61
C TRP A 19 27.34 1.00 10.03
N LEU A 20 27.07 -0.13 10.69
CA LEU A 20 26.69 -0.14 12.10
C LEU A 20 27.74 0.57 12.93
N LEU A 21 29.03 0.22 12.77
CA LEU A 21 30.11 0.81 13.55
C LEU A 21 30.22 2.32 13.33
N LYS A 22 30.11 2.77 12.07
CA LYS A 22 30.05 4.20 11.74
C LYS A 22 28.86 4.88 12.42
N GLY A 23 27.70 4.21 12.40
CA GLY A 23 26.49 4.64 13.09
C GLY A 23 26.69 4.84 14.59
N VAL A 24 27.26 3.84 15.27
CA VAL A 24 27.60 3.89 16.70
C VAL A 24 28.49 5.10 17.01
N VAL A 25 29.56 5.28 16.23
CA VAL A 25 30.54 6.36 16.45
C VAL A 25 29.89 7.73 16.29
N VAL A 26 29.12 7.93 15.22
CA VAL A 26 28.40 9.19 14.98
C VAL A 26 27.37 9.45 16.08
N GLY A 27 26.59 8.43 16.45
CA GLY A 27 25.61 8.51 17.52
C GLY A 27 26.21 8.87 18.87
N ALA A 28 27.33 8.23 19.24
CA ALA A 28 28.06 8.54 20.47
C ALA A 28 28.62 9.97 20.45
N ALA A 29 29.14 10.44 19.31
CA ALA A 29 29.63 11.81 19.16
C ALA A 29 28.52 12.85 19.34
N ILE A 30 27.34 12.63 18.76
CA ILE A 30 26.16 13.47 18.96
C ILE A 30 25.74 13.46 20.44
N GLY A 31 25.80 12.29 21.10
CA GLY A 31 25.51 12.17 22.52
C GLY A 31 26.48 12.96 23.39
N MET A 32 27.79 12.89 23.10
CA MET A 32 28.80 13.68 23.82
C MET A 32 28.57 15.18 23.66
N ALA A 33 28.25 15.63 22.44
CA ALA A 33 27.91 17.04 22.19
C ALA A 33 26.65 17.46 22.95
N SER A 34 25.62 16.61 22.96
CA SER A 34 24.36 16.88 23.67
C SER A 34 24.57 16.99 25.18
N VAL A 35 25.37 16.09 25.77
CA VAL A 35 25.75 16.12 27.18
C VAL A 35 26.49 17.42 27.53
N ALA A 36 27.43 17.85 26.67
CA ALA A 36 28.16 19.10 26.85
C ALA A 36 27.25 20.34 26.83
N VAL A 37 26.21 20.33 25.99
CA VAL A 37 25.23 21.43 25.88
C VAL A 37 24.27 21.47 27.08
N ILE A 38 23.76 20.32 27.52
CA ILE A 38 22.75 20.24 28.59
C ILE A 38 23.41 20.34 29.98
N GLY A 39 24.71 20.07 30.08
CA GLY A 39 25.45 20.11 31.35
C GLY A 39 25.11 18.95 32.29
N THR A 40 24.67 17.81 31.74
CA THR A 40 24.35 16.61 32.53
C THR A 40 25.62 15.84 32.90
N GLY A 41 25.72 15.35 34.13
CA GLY A 41 26.82 14.50 34.59
C GLY A 41 26.37 13.08 34.96
N GLY A 42 27.34 12.24 35.30
CA GLY A 42 27.09 10.91 35.87
C GLY A 42 26.30 9.97 34.95
N VAL A 43 25.36 9.22 35.54
CA VAL A 43 24.62 8.16 34.84
C VAL A 43 23.73 8.70 33.71
N ALA A 44 23.21 9.93 33.84
CA ALA A 44 22.42 10.57 32.79
C ALA A 44 23.26 10.88 31.53
N ALA A 45 24.51 11.31 31.70
CA ALA A 45 25.42 11.53 30.58
C ALA A 45 25.73 10.22 29.82
N ALA A 46 26.00 9.15 30.57
CA ALA A 46 26.24 7.83 29.98
C ALA A 46 25.00 7.29 29.24
N ALA A 47 23.80 7.51 29.77
CA ALA A 47 22.54 7.12 29.14
C ALA A 47 22.28 7.87 27.82
N ILE A 48 22.59 9.17 27.75
CA ILE A 48 22.44 9.96 26.51
C ILE A 48 23.42 9.46 25.45
N ILE A 49 24.70 9.29 25.81
CA ILE A 49 25.73 8.83 24.87
C ILE A 49 25.42 7.40 24.40
N GLY A 50 25.10 6.50 25.32
CA GLY A 50 24.75 5.11 24.99
C GLY A 50 23.47 5.00 24.15
N GLY A 51 22.41 5.72 24.51
CA GLY A 51 21.15 5.69 23.77
C GLY A 51 21.28 6.24 22.34
N LEU A 52 22.04 7.32 22.15
CA LEU A 52 22.30 7.87 20.82
C LEU A 52 23.28 7.03 20.01
N ALA A 53 24.25 6.37 20.66
CA ALA A 53 25.09 5.36 20.00
C ALA A 53 24.24 4.16 19.52
N ALA A 54 23.27 3.72 20.32
CA ALA A 54 22.33 2.66 19.96
C ALA A 54 21.44 3.05 18.77
N THR A 55 20.87 4.25 18.81
CA THR A 55 20.08 4.80 17.69
C THR A 55 20.92 4.96 16.43
N GLY A 56 22.19 5.40 16.58
CA GLY A 56 23.11 5.57 15.45
C GLY A 56 23.41 4.25 14.75
N ALA A 57 23.57 3.16 15.49
CA ALA A 57 23.78 1.83 14.92
C ALA A 57 22.59 1.36 14.06
N GLU A 58 21.35 1.56 14.53
CA GLU A 58 20.13 1.21 13.77
C GLU A 58 20.06 1.97 12.44
N VAL A 59 20.38 3.27 12.46
CA VAL A 59 20.49 4.09 11.24
C VAL A 59 21.60 3.57 10.34
N GLY A 60 22.75 3.19 10.89
CA GLY A 60 23.87 2.60 10.14
C GLY A 60 23.47 1.31 9.42
N GLU A 61 22.85 0.37 10.12
CA GLU A 61 22.39 -0.88 9.52
C GLU A 61 21.37 -0.65 8.41
N LEU A 62 20.41 0.25 8.62
CA LEU A 62 19.45 0.61 7.60
C LEU A 62 20.14 1.13 6.33
N LEU A 63 21.07 2.08 6.50
CA LEU A 63 21.82 2.66 5.39
C LEU A 63 22.58 1.59 4.59
N SER A 64 23.12 0.57 5.24
CA SER A 64 23.79 -0.57 4.57
C SER A 64 22.87 -1.32 3.60
N THR A 65 21.58 -1.43 3.93
CA THR A 65 20.60 -2.18 3.11
C THR A 65 20.08 -1.39 1.91
N MET A 66 20.39 -0.09 1.81
CA MET A 66 19.91 0.76 0.73
C MET A 66 20.48 0.31 -0.63
N SER A 67 19.76 0.63 -1.70
CA SER A 67 20.17 0.27 -3.07
C SER A 67 21.45 1.00 -3.50
N TRP A 68 21.65 2.24 -3.01
CA TRP A 68 22.83 3.06 -3.29
C TRP A 68 24.04 2.72 -2.41
N ALA A 69 23.85 1.91 -1.36
CA ALA A 69 24.94 1.56 -0.46
C ALA A 69 25.92 0.61 -1.17
N PRO A 70 27.23 0.92 -1.17
CA PRO A 70 28.25 0.07 -1.78
C PRO A 70 28.16 -1.35 -1.22
N LYS A 71 28.13 -2.36 -2.08
CA LYS A 71 28.09 -3.76 -1.64
C LYS A 71 29.52 -4.27 -1.42
N GLU A 72 29.70 -5.10 -0.40
CA GLU A 72 30.97 -5.78 -0.18
C GLU A 72 31.06 -6.96 -1.15
N ALA A 73 31.87 -6.78 -2.20
CA ALA A 73 32.12 -7.84 -3.18
C ALA A 73 32.59 -9.11 -2.46
N CYS A 74 31.84 -10.20 -2.66
CA CYS A 74 32.06 -11.46 -1.99
C CYS A 74 32.25 -12.62 -2.96
N GLY A 75 32.06 -12.39 -4.26
CA GLY A 75 32.05 -13.45 -5.24
C GLY A 75 31.60 -13.01 -6.61
N VAL A 76 31.35 -13.99 -7.47
CA VAL A 76 30.88 -13.78 -8.85
C VAL A 76 29.84 -14.83 -9.23
N ILE A 77 29.06 -14.53 -10.27
CA ILE A 77 28.23 -15.52 -10.96
C ILE A 77 29.15 -16.53 -11.65
N SER A 78 29.04 -17.81 -11.28
CA SER A 78 29.97 -18.87 -11.69
C SER A 78 29.28 -20.09 -12.34
N GLY A 79 27.95 -20.05 -12.48
CA GLY A 79 27.16 -21.11 -13.10
C GLY A 79 27.37 -21.25 -14.62
N LYS A 80 26.69 -22.23 -15.23
CA LYS A 80 26.77 -22.45 -16.70
C LYS A 80 26.17 -21.30 -17.50
N CYS A 81 25.24 -20.54 -16.92
CA CYS A 81 24.52 -19.47 -17.60
C CYS A 81 23.83 -19.97 -18.89
N SER A 82 23.28 -19.05 -19.68
CA SER A 82 22.66 -19.39 -20.94
C SER A 82 23.67 -19.87 -21.99
N SER A 83 23.38 -20.97 -22.68
CA SER A 83 24.25 -21.53 -23.73
C SER A 83 24.05 -20.91 -25.12
N ASN A 84 22.98 -20.14 -25.33
CA ASN A 84 22.54 -19.62 -26.62
C ASN A 84 22.10 -18.15 -26.59
N VAL A 85 21.98 -17.55 -25.41
CA VAL A 85 21.65 -16.12 -25.24
C VAL A 85 22.82 -15.45 -24.55
N PHE A 86 23.46 -14.53 -25.27
CA PHE A 86 24.63 -13.81 -24.83
C PHE A 86 24.31 -12.32 -24.73
N ILE A 87 24.88 -11.66 -23.72
CA ILE A 87 24.78 -10.22 -23.50
C ILE A 87 26.20 -9.68 -23.57
N ASN A 88 26.48 -8.87 -24.59
CA ASN A 88 27.84 -8.42 -24.93
C ASN A 88 28.83 -9.59 -25.09
N GLY A 89 28.39 -10.69 -25.71
CA GLY A 89 29.23 -11.88 -25.93
C GLY A 89 29.44 -12.77 -24.70
N ILE A 90 28.90 -12.40 -23.54
CA ILE A 90 28.99 -13.17 -22.30
C ILE A 90 27.65 -13.89 -22.04
N PRO A 91 27.64 -15.16 -21.62
CA PRO A 91 26.43 -15.89 -21.27
C PRO A 91 25.51 -15.12 -20.31
N ALA A 92 24.22 -14.99 -20.65
CA ALA A 92 23.24 -14.32 -19.80
C ALA A 92 22.92 -15.16 -18.54
N ALA A 93 22.79 -14.50 -17.38
CA ALA A 93 22.45 -15.16 -16.13
C ALA A 93 20.93 -15.28 -15.93
N ARG A 94 20.51 -16.36 -15.26
CA ARG A 94 19.11 -16.72 -15.02
C ARG A 94 18.90 -17.12 -13.57
N ALA A 95 17.77 -16.72 -13.01
CA ALA A 95 17.32 -17.20 -11.71
C ALA A 95 17.04 -18.72 -11.76
N HIS A 96 17.01 -19.35 -10.59
CA HIS A 96 16.76 -20.78 -10.35
C HIS A 96 17.84 -21.76 -10.82
N VAL A 97 18.39 -21.55 -12.01
CA VAL A 97 19.27 -22.54 -12.67
C VAL A 97 20.74 -22.17 -12.61
N ASP A 98 21.06 -20.87 -12.62
CA ASP A 98 22.45 -20.42 -12.54
C ASP A 98 22.85 -20.14 -11.09
N VAL A 99 24.14 -20.35 -10.82
CA VAL A 99 24.69 -20.35 -9.46
C VAL A 99 25.80 -19.31 -9.31
N VAL A 100 26.04 -18.94 -8.06
CA VAL A 100 27.08 -18.00 -7.65
C VAL A 100 28.07 -18.67 -6.73
N ASN A 101 29.32 -18.24 -6.81
CA ASN A 101 30.37 -18.62 -5.88
C ASN A 101 30.62 -17.47 -4.90
N CYS A 102 30.15 -17.62 -3.66
CA CYS A 102 30.31 -16.63 -2.60
C CYS A 102 31.39 -17.08 -1.61
N ALA A 103 32.43 -16.27 -1.43
CA ALA A 103 33.55 -16.55 -0.52
C ALA A 103 33.18 -16.47 0.98
N LYS A 104 32.03 -15.90 1.33
CA LYS A 104 31.56 -15.81 2.73
C LYS A 104 30.82 -17.08 3.20
N HIS A 105 30.63 -18.07 2.33
CA HIS A 105 29.94 -19.32 2.65
C HIS A 105 30.75 -20.54 2.18
N SER A 106 30.60 -21.66 2.89
CA SER A 106 31.26 -22.93 2.53
C SER A 106 30.65 -23.60 1.29
N SER A 107 29.42 -23.22 0.89
CA SER A 107 28.78 -23.69 -0.33
C SER A 107 29.11 -22.77 -1.51
N SER A 108 29.87 -23.29 -2.47
CA SER A 108 30.29 -22.56 -3.67
C SER A 108 29.25 -22.51 -4.79
N PHE A 109 28.06 -23.06 -4.60
CA PHE A 109 27.03 -23.18 -5.64
C PHE A 109 25.64 -22.82 -5.09
N LEU A 110 25.45 -21.53 -4.81
CA LEU A 110 24.16 -21.00 -4.36
C LEU A 110 23.37 -20.50 -5.58
N PRO A 111 22.06 -20.80 -5.70
CA PRO A 111 21.27 -20.35 -6.85
C PRO A 111 21.08 -18.84 -6.84
N ILE A 112 20.91 -18.25 -8.02
CA ILE A 112 20.31 -16.92 -8.14
C ILE A 112 18.82 -17.06 -7.82
N ALA A 113 18.35 -16.44 -6.74
CA ALA A 113 17.06 -16.75 -6.14
C ALA A 113 15.93 -15.81 -6.58
N THR A 114 16.25 -14.73 -7.31
CA THR A 114 15.27 -13.81 -7.88
C THR A 114 15.64 -13.39 -9.28
N GLY A 115 14.67 -13.03 -10.10
CA GLY A 115 14.87 -12.56 -11.47
C GLY A 115 13.68 -11.76 -11.99
N SER A 116 13.71 -11.41 -13.27
CA SER A 116 12.65 -10.68 -13.96
C SER A 116 11.30 -11.42 -13.96
N ALA A 117 10.22 -10.69 -13.67
CA ALA A 117 8.84 -11.21 -13.74
C ALA A 117 8.31 -11.43 -15.17
N THR A 118 8.90 -10.79 -16.17
CA THR A 118 8.34 -10.75 -17.53
C THR A 118 9.33 -11.16 -18.62
N VAL A 119 10.63 -11.17 -18.33
CA VAL A 119 11.67 -11.52 -19.30
C VAL A 119 12.29 -12.84 -18.89
N TYR A 120 12.18 -13.81 -19.79
CA TYR A 120 12.66 -15.17 -19.59
C TYR A 120 13.75 -15.50 -20.60
N ILE A 121 14.83 -16.13 -20.14
CA ILE A 121 15.93 -16.64 -20.95
C ILE A 121 15.96 -18.14 -20.76
N ASN A 122 15.78 -18.90 -21.86
CA ASN A 122 15.66 -20.37 -21.82
C ASN A 122 14.59 -20.86 -20.82
N GLY A 123 13.46 -20.16 -20.75
CA GLY A 123 12.34 -20.50 -19.87
C GLY A 123 12.54 -20.14 -18.40
N GLN A 124 13.65 -19.51 -18.02
CA GLN A 124 13.95 -19.08 -16.65
C GLN A 124 13.98 -17.56 -16.54
N ALA A 125 13.59 -17.02 -15.40
CA ALA A 125 13.58 -15.57 -15.19
C ALA A 125 14.99 -14.99 -15.38
N ALA A 126 15.11 -13.91 -16.17
CA ALA A 126 16.40 -13.29 -16.44
C ALA A 126 16.94 -12.58 -15.18
N ALA A 127 18.19 -12.85 -14.82
CA ALA A 127 18.85 -12.22 -13.67
C ALA A 127 19.44 -10.86 -14.04
N ARG A 128 19.48 -9.95 -13.07
CA ARG A 128 19.82 -8.53 -13.26
C ARG A 128 20.58 -7.98 -12.07
N MET A 129 21.25 -6.85 -12.26
CA MET A 129 21.82 -6.08 -11.17
C MET A 129 20.72 -5.74 -10.14
N GLY A 130 20.97 -6.06 -8.88
CA GLY A 130 20.04 -5.92 -7.76
C GLY A 130 19.22 -7.18 -7.42
N ASP A 131 19.19 -8.20 -8.28
CA ASP A 131 18.54 -9.47 -7.95
C ASP A 131 19.38 -10.23 -6.89
N LYS A 132 18.68 -10.93 -5.98
CA LYS A 132 19.23 -11.68 -4.85
C LYS A 132 19.63 -13.11 -5.21
N THR A 133 20.62 -13.60 -4.49
CA THR A 133 21.10 -14.98 -4.51
C THR A 133 20.60 -15.75 -3.28
N GLY A 134 20.76 -17.07 -3.26
CA GLY A 134 20.32 -17.93 -2.16
C GLY A 134 20.95 -17.59 -0.80
N CYS A 135 22.08 -16.89 -0.76
CA CYS A 135 22.69 -16.40 0.48
C CYS A 135 22.33 -14.94 0.83
N SER A 136 21.32 -14.34 0.20
CA SER A 136 20.97 -12.91 0.32
C SER A 136 21.97 -11.91 -0.27
N ALA A 137 23.10 -12.35 -0.85
CA ALA A 137 23.95 -11.44 -1.63
C ALA A 137 23.19 -10.94 -2.86
N VAL A 138 23.44 -9.69 -3.27
CA VAL A 138 22.86 -9.09 -4.46
C VAL A 138 23.88 -9.06 -5.60
N ILE A 139 23.40 -9.20 -6.83
CA ILE A 139 24.23 -8.98 -8.02
C ILE A 139 24.57 -7.48 -8.08
N SER A 140 25.85 -7.16 -7.97
CA SER A 140 26.34 -5.78 -7.83
C SER A 140 26.90 -5.20 -9.12
N ASP A 141 26.99 -6.00 -10.17
CA ASP A 141 27.52 -5.62 -11.48
C ASP A 141 26.63 -6.17 -12.60
N GLY A 142 26.74 -5.59 -13.79
CA GLY A 142 25.89 -5.94 -14.92
C GLY A 142 26.37 -5.37 -16.25
N SER A 143 25.57 -5.60 -17.29
CA SER A 143 25.82 -5.05 -18.62
C SER A 143 25.64 -3.53 -18.67
N GLU A 144 26.64 -2.81 -19.17
CA GLU A 144 26.62 -1.33 -19.26
C GLU A 144 25.51 -0.77 -20.15
N ASN A 145 25.10 -1.52 -21.17
CA ASN A 145 24.21 -1.05 -22.25
C ASN A 145 22.98 -1.95 -22.49
N VAL A 146 22.82 -3.04 -21.73
CA VAL A 146 21.66 -3.94 -21.85
C VAL A 146 20.91 -3.94 -20.54
N PHE A 147 19.65 -3.55 -20.59
CA PHE A 147 18.79 -3.37 -19.43
C PHE A 147 17.55 -4.25 -19.53
N ILE A 148 17.16 -4.91 -18.44
CA ILE A 148 16.00 -5.79 -18.40
C ILE A 148 14.98 -5.22 -17.40
N GLY A 149 13.91 -4.61 -17.91
CA GLY A 149 12.84 -4.03 -17.09
C GLY A 149 11.83 -5.06 -16.61
N SER A 150 11.33 -4.89 -15.37
CA SER A 150 10.13 -5.51 -14.74
C SER A 150 10.31 -5.61 -13.23
N ALA A 151 9.24 -5.98 -12.51
CA ALA A 151 9.33 -6.40 -11.11
C ALA A 151 10.22 -7.66 -10.97
N ALA A 152 10.79 -7.88 -9.78
CA ALA A 152 11.48 -9.11 -9.46
C ALA A 152 10.49 -10.17 -8.94
N ILE A 153 10.68 -11.43 -9.35
CA ILE A 153 10.03 -12.60 -8.75
C ILE A 153 11.06 -13.42 -8.00
N GLN A 154 10.64 -14.05 -6.90
CA GLN A 154 11.48 -14.99 -6.16
C GLN A 154 11.23 -16.41 -6.67
N THR A 155 12.30 -17.07 -7.10
CA THR A 155 12.27 -18.45 -7.61
C THR A 155 12.72 -19.46 -6.58
N ASP A 156 13.60 -19.06 -5.66
CA ASP A 156 14.22 -19.95 -4.68
C ASP A 156 14.20 -19.36 -3.28
N ILE A 157 14.46 -20.21 -2.29
CA ILE A 157 14.57 -19.79 -0.89
C ILE A 157 15.82 -18.91 -0.74
N ILE A 158 15.62 -17.74 -0.13
CA ILE A 158 16.68 -16.80 0.22
C ILE A 158 16.98 -17.01 1.70
N CYS A 159 18.16 -17.50 2.01
CA CYS A 159 18.62 -17.62 3.39
C CYS A 159 18.96 -16.23 3.94
N PRO A 160 18.40 -15.83 5.10
CA PRO A 160 18.65 -14.52 5.67
C PRO A 160 20.13 -14.32 6.00
N GLU A 161 20.59 -13.09 5.84
CA GLU A 161 21.98 -12.73 6.05
C GLU A 161 22.26 -12.51 7.55
N ASN A 162 23.18 -13.28 8.13
CA ASN A 162 23.61 -13.11 9.52
C ASN A 162 24.98 -12.42 9.58
N LEU A 163 25.05 -11.18 9.08
CA LEU A 163 26.29 -10.38 9.06
C LEU A 163 26.68 -9.82 10.43
N VAL A 164 25.67 -9.56 11.27
CA VAL A 164 25.85 -8.98 12.60
C VAL A 164 25.46 -10.05 13.60
N PRO A 165 26.39 -10.51 14.46
CA PRO A 165 26.07 -11.50 15.47
C PRO A 165 24.92 -11.03 16.37
N GLY A 166 23.97 -11.92 16.67
CA GLY A 166 22.79 -11.57 17.49
C GLY A 166 23.11 -10.97 18.87
N ALA A 167 24.28 -11.30 19.44
CA ALA A 167 24.77 -10.69 20.68
C ALA A 167 25.02 -9.18 20.55
N ILE A 168 25.44 -8.68 19.38
CA ILE A 168 25.64 -7.25 19.12
C ILE A 168 24.28 -6.53 19.12
N HIS A 169 23.28 -7.06 18.40
CA HIS A 169 21.93 -6.50 18.42
C HIS A 169 21.32 -6.50 19.83
N THR A 170 21.51 -7.59 20.58
CA THR A 170 21.02 -7.69 21.96
C THR A 170 21.72 -6.68 22.86
N GLY A 171 23.05 -6.53 22.74
CA GLY A 171 23.81 -5.52 23.47
C GLY A 171 23.33 -4.10 23.16
N LEU A 172 23.11 -3.80 21.89
CA LEU A 172 22.60 -2.50 21.44
C LEU A 172 21.22 -2.19 22.01
N LEU A 173 20.31 -3.17 21.97
CA LEU A 173 18.97 -3.06 22.55
C LEU A 173 19.03 -2.82 24.07
N VAL A 174 19.89 -3.54 24.79
CA VAL A 174 20.08 -3.36 26.23
C VAL A 174 20.60 -1.95 26.54
N VAL A 175 21.55 -1.45 25.75
CA VAL A 175 22.07 -0.08 25.90
C VAL A 175 20.99 0.96 25.59
N GLY A 176 20.22 0.78 24.51
CA GLY A 176 19.12 1.67 24.12
C GLY A 176 18.01 1.72 25.16
N VAL A 177 17.50 0.56 25.60
CA VAL A 177 16.46 0.44 26.64
C VAL A 177 16.98 0.94 27.98
N GLY A 178 18.20 0.58 28.38
CA GLY A 178 18.82 1.08 29.61
C GLY A 178 18.96 2.60 29.62
N GLY A 179 19.34 3.18 28.48
CA GLY A 179 19.36 4.64 28.29
C GLY A 179 17.97 5.26 28.42
N ALA A 180 16.96 4.70 27.74
CA ALA A 180 15.58 5.16 27.79
C ALA A 180 14.97 5.07 29.21
N ILE A 181 15.25 4.00 29.95
CA ILE A 181 14.81 3.84 31.34
C ILE A 181 15.49 4.89 32.24
N THR A 182 16.78 5.14 32.04
CA THR A 182 17.53 6.12 32.84
C THR A 182 16.99 7.53 32.64
N LEU A 183 16.60 7.89 31.42
CA LEU A 183 16.17 9.25 31.07
C LEU A 183 14.66 9.48 31.25
N GLY A 184 13.83 8.49 30.90
CA GLY A 184 12.35 8.62 30.88
C GLY A 184 11.61 7.68 31.84
N GLY A 185 12.32 6.79 32.52
CA GLY A 185 11.74 5.76 33.37
C GLY A 185 11.18 4.53 32.61
N PRO A 186 10.86 3.43 33.32
CA PRO A 186 10.44 2.17 32.72
C PRO A 186 9.19 2.27 31.82
N ILE A 187 8.24 3.13 32.20
CA ILE A 187 6.98 3.31 31.46
C ILE A 187 7.24 3.96 30.10
N ALA A 188 8.09 4.99 30.05
CA ALA A 188 8.43 5.66 28.79
C ALA A 188 9.25 4.74 27.88
N ALA A 189 10.19 3.97 28.43
CA ALA A 189 10.97 3.00 27.68
C ALA A 189 10.09 1.89 27.08
N THR A 190 9.14 1.36 27.85
CA THR A 190 8.20 0.33 27.38
C THR A 190 7.25 0.88 26.32
N ALA A 191 6.76 2.12 26.49
CA ALA A 191 5.93 2.78 25.50
C ALA A 191 6.67 3.03 24.18
N GLY A 192 7.95 3.39 24.24
CA GLY A 192 8.82 3.53 23.06
C GLY A 192 9.01 2.20 22.31
N LEU A 193 9.27 1.11 23.03
CA LEU A 193 9.40 -0.23 22.45
C LEU A 193 8.11 -0.70 21.78
N ILE A 194 6.96 -0.54 22.46
CA ILE A 194 5.64 -0.90 21.91
C ILE A 194 5.31 -0.01 20.71
N GLY A 195 5.59 1.29 20.79
CA GLY A 195 5.40 2.24 19.70
C GLY A 195 6.24 1.91 18.46
N GLY A 196 7.48 1.46 18.65
CA GLY A 196 8.34 0.96 17.57
C GLY A 196 7.74 -0.28 16.91
N ILE A 197 7.40 -1.31 17.68
CA ILE A 197 6.84 -2.58 17.13
C ILE A 197 5.52 -2.34 16.40
N VAL A 198 4.59 -1.58 16.98
CA VAL A 198 3.29 -1.28 16.37
C VAL A 198 3.45 -0.34 15.17
N GLY A 199 4.35 0.63 15.27
CA GLY A 199 4.70 1.53 14.18
C GLY A 199 5.25 0.78 12.97
N ASP A 200 6.13 -0.19 13.20
CA ASP A 200 6.81 -0.94 12.15
C ASP A 200 5.84 -1.81 11.36
N ILE A 201 4.91 -2.53 12.02
CA ILE A 201 3.91 -3.36 11.33
C ILE A 201 2.97 -2.51 10.46
N GLY A 202 2.51 -1.36 10.99
CA GLY A 202 1.64 -0.46 10.25
C GLY A 202 2.34 0.24 9.09
N ILE A 203 3.59 0.66 9.30
CA ILE A 203 4.37 1.44 8.33
C ILE A 203 5.09 0.55 7.32
N GLU A 204 5.37 -0.73 7.62
CA GLU A 204 5.82 -1.70 6.62
C GLU A 204 4.74 -1.90 5.55
N TRP A 205 3.48 -2.08 5.98
CA TRP A 205 2.35 -2.20 5.06
C TRP A 205 2.07 -0.91 4.28
N LEU A 206 2.06 0.25 4.97
CA LEU A 206 1.85 1.56 4.33
C LEU A 206 3.01 1.96 3.41
N GLY A 207 4.24 1.79 3.88
CA GLY A 207 5.47 2.11 3.15
C GLY A 207 5.68 1.20 1.94
N GLY A 208 5.36 -0.09 2.06
CA GLY A 208 5.36 -1.02 0.94
C GLY A 208 4.32 -0.66 -0.13
N LYS A 209 3.16 -0.11 0.25
CA LYS A 209 2.17 0.42 -0.70
C LYS A 209 2.57 1.77 -1.31
N ALA A 210 3.17 2.65 -0.53
CA ALA A 210 3.52 4.01 -0.95
C ALA A 210 4.76 4.05 -1.85
N PHE A 211 5.78 3.26 -1.52
CA PHE A 211 7.09 3.30 -2.17
C PHE A 211 7.45 2.00 -2.92
N GLY A 212 6.66 0.94 -2.75
CA GLY A 212 6.93 -0.40 -3.28
C GLY A 212 7.67 -1.27 -2.27
N ASN A 213 7.33 -2.56 -2.24
CA ASN A 213 7.88 -3.50 -1.27
C ASN A 213 9.40 -3.67 -1.45
N GLY A 214 10.17 -3.49 -0.39
CA GLY A 214 11.64 -3.53 -0.38
C GLY A 214 12.33 -2.28 -0.94
N SER A 215 11.57 -1.24 -1.32
CA SER A 215 12.13 0.01 -1.83
C SER A 215 12.90 0.77 -0.75
N ASP A 216 13.83 1.62 -1.18
CA ASP A 216 14.55 2.50 -0.26
C ASP A 216 13.61 3.50 0.44
N GLY A 217 12.52 3.91 -0.23
CA GLY A 217 11.47 4.74 0.37
C GLY A 217 10.76 4.05 1.54
N GLN A 218 10.42 2.77 1.41
CA GLN A 218 9.84 1.99 2.51
C GLN A 218 10.81 1.88 3.69
N LYS A 219 12.10 1.61 3.42
CA LYS A 219 13.14 1.54 4.47
C LYS A 219 13.26 2.84 5.25
N TRP A 220 13.22 4.00 4.57
CA TRP A 220 13.22 5.30 5.24
C TRP A 220 11.96 5.54 6.07
N THR A 221 10.78 5.11 5.60
CA THR A 221 9.56 5.23 6.40
C THR A 221 9.57 4.35 7.65
N MET A 222 10.15 3.15 7.55
CA MET A 222 10.34 2.26 8.71
C MET A 222 11.28 2.89 9.74
N LEU A 223 12.30 3.66 9.33
CA LEU A 223 13.11 4.40 10.29
C LEU A 223 12.36 5.60 10.89
N GLY A 224 11.58 6.31 10.07
CA GLY A 224 10.81 7.48 10.50
C GLY A 224 9.76 7.17 11.58
N SER A 225 9.24 5.94 11.63
CA SER A 225 8.27 5.47 12.66
C SER A 225 8.85 5.57 14.07
N VAL A 226 10.09 5.11 14.23
CA VAL A 226 10.82 5.03 15.50
C VAL A 226 11.05 6.43 16.07
N PHE A 227 11.25 7.44 15.22
CA PHE A 227 11.41 8.84 15.63
C PHE A 227 10.07 9.56 15.89
N LEU A 228 8.97 9.15 15.24
CA LEU A 228 7.65 9.79 15.39
C LEU A 228 6.84 9.26 16.58
N GLY A 229 7.13 8.05 17.07
CA GLY A 229 6.46 7.45 18.24
C GLY A 229 6.62 8.23 19.56
N GLY A 230 7.54 9.20 19.63
CA GLY A 230 7.76 10.04 20.81
C GLY A 230 6.71 11.13 21.07
N LYS A 231 5.72 11.34 20.20
CA LYS A 231 4.70 12.40 20.38
C LYS A 231 3.56 12.05 21.35
N ALA A 232 3.51 10.83 21.89
CA ALA A 232 2.43 10.39 22.77
C ALA A 232 2.69 10.64 24.27
N ARG A 233 3.13 11.85 24.65
CA ARG A 233 2.90 12.43 25.98
C ARG A 233 3.29 13.91 25.94
N GLY A 234 2.41 14.79 26.43
CA GLY A 234 2.60 16.23 26.52
C GLY A 234 3.69 16.67 27.50
N SER A 235 4.93 16.23 27.29
CA SER A 235 6.12 16.74 27.97
C SER A 235 6.99 17.46 26.96
N ASN A 236 7.28 18.74 27.22
CA ASN A 236 8.20 19.59 26.48
C ASN A 236 9.65 19.05 26.56
N ILE A 237 9.94 17.92 25.92
CA ILE A 237 11.31 17.48 25.66
C ILE A 237 11.69 18.07 24.30
N ALA A 238 12.65 18.99 24.34
CA ALA A 238 13.10 19.80 23.24
C ALA A 238 13.26 18.98 21.96
N THR A 239 12.48 19.34 20.94
CA THR A 239 12.72 18.91 19.57
C THR A 239 14.06 19.51 19.18
N ALA A 240 15.11 18.69 19.15
CA ALA A 240 16.39 19.10 18.60
C ALA A 240 16.13 19.49 17.14
N LYS A 241 16.16 20.79 16.88
CA LYS A 241 16.13 21.41 15.55
C LYS A 241 17.25 20.75 14.75
N ALA A 242 16.91 19.82 13.87
CA ALA A 242 17.85 19.22 12.95
C ALA A 242 18.52 20.35 12.16
N ALA A 243 19.83 20.45 12.33
CA ALA A 243 20.67 21.45 11.72
C ALA A 243 20.55 21.38 10.18
N SER A 244 20.46 22.56 9.60
CA SER A 244 20.48 22.85 8.16
C SER A 244 21.49 22.00 7.40
N THR A 245 21.01 21.15 6.50
CA THR A 245 21.84 20.51 5.49
C THR A 245 22.12 21.51 4.36
N GLU A 246 23.39 21.83 4.21
CA GLU A 246 23.95 22.65 3.14
C GLU A 246 23.66 22.00 1.77
N LYS A 247 23.15 22.78 0.83
CA LYS A 247 22.79 22.33 -0.52
C LYS A 247 24.06 22.04 -1.33
N VAL A 248 24.25 20.79 -1.74
CA VAL A 248 25.15 20.44 -2.84
C VAL A 248 24.38 20.63 -4.16
N SER A 249 24.83 21.55 -5.01
CA SER A 249 24.20 21.89 -6.29
C SER A 249 24.67 20.97 -7.42
N PHE A 250 23.73 20.40 -8.18
CA PHE A 250 23.98 19.70 -9.45
C PHE A 250 23.41 20.53 -10.63
N ASP A 251 24.11 20.46 -11.76
CA ASP A 251 24.12 21.39 -12.90
C ASP A 251 22.74 21.65 -13.58
N ALA A 252 22.52 22.89 -14.03
CA ALA A 252 21.21 23.53 -14.24
C ALA A 252 20.72 23.63 -15.70
N THR A 253 21.40 23.01 -16.67
CA THR A 253 21.13 23.25 -18.10
C THR A 253 20.14 22.28 -18.77
N VAL A 254 19.80 21.15 -18.14
CA VAL A 254 18.87 20.15 -18.72
C VAL A 254 17.38 20.42 -18.36
N ASN A 255 17.09 21.28 -17.38
CA ASN A 255 15.79 21.36 -16.72
C ASN A 255 14.71 22.26 -17.37
N ARG A 256 15.04 23.05 -18.41
CA ARG A 256 14.09 24.08 -18.89
C ARG A 256 12.93 23.52 -19.72
N SER A 257 13.15 22.51 -20.56
CA SER A 257 12.08 21.90 -21.38
C SER A 257 11.19 20.91 -20.60
N GLU A 258 11.74 20.20 -19.62
CA GLU A 258 10.97 19.29 -18.76
C GLU A 258 10.11 20.04 -17.73
N SER A 259 10.59 21.17 -17.21
CA SER A 259 9.83 21.99 -16.25
C SER A 259 8.57 22.61 -16.87
N GLU A 260 8.63 23.06 -18.11
CA GLU A 260 7.48 23.59 -18.85
C GLU A 260 6.45 22.51 -19.18
N ARG A 261 6.91 21.32 -19.59
CA ARG A 261 6.03 20.17 -19.84
C ARG A 261 5.38 19.65 -18.55
N ARG A 262 6.11 19.64 -17.43
CA ARG A 262 5.56 19.32 -16.10
C ARG A 262 4.55 20.36 -15.63
N ALA A 263 4.83 21.65 -15.80
CA ALA A 263 3.91 22.73 -15.45
C ALA A 263 2.60 22.63 -16.26
N TYR A 264 2.69 22.35 -17.56
CA TYR A 264 1.51 22.12 -18.41
C TYR A 264 0.68 20.91 -17.96
N LEU A 265 1.33 19.77 -17.67
CA LEU A 265 0.63 18.57 -17.19
C LEU A 265 0.01 18.80 -15.81
N ASN A 266 0.70 19.54 -14.94
CA ASN A 266 0.19 19.84 -13.60
C ASN A 266 -1.06 20.72 -13.68
N HIS A 267 -1.05 21.75 -14.53
CA HIS A 267 -2.22 22.59 -14.78
C HIS A 267 -3.37 21.80 -15.43
N LYS A 268 -3.09 20.96 -16.44
CA LYS A 268 -4.12 20.17 -17.15
C LYS A 268 -4.86 19.18 -16.24
N PHE A 269 -4.19 18.63 -15.23
CA PHE A 269 -4.76 17.63 -14.33
C PHE A 269 -5.08 18.17 -12.93
N GLY A 270 -5.06 19.48 -12.72
CA GLY A 270 -5.36 20.11 -11.42
C GLY A 270 -4.40 19.70 -10.30
N ARG A 271 -3.14 19.46 -10.63
CA ARG A 271 -2.10 18.96 -9.73
C ARG A 271 -1.27 20.10 -9.18
N THR A 272 -0.93 20.03 -7.91
CA THR A 272 -0.23 21.09 -7.17
C THR A 272 1.27 21.12 -7.44
N SER A 273 1.78 20.24 -8.32
CA SER A 273 3.19 19.98 -8.62
C SER A 273 4.00 19.37 -7.48
N ASP A 274 3.43 19.30 -6.27
CA ASP A 274 3.90 18.48 -5.16
C ASP A 274 3.22 17.10 -5.24
N LEU A 275 4.01 16.10 -5.64
CA LEU A 275 3.54 14.73 -5.77
C LEU A 275 3.03 14.17 -4.44
N ASN A 276 3.60 14.58 -3.31
CA ASN A 276 3.18 14.12 -1.98
C ASN A 276 1.84 14.75 -1.60
N ALA A 277 1.64 16.04 -1.87
CA ALA A 277 0.35 16.70 -1.65
C ALA A 277 -0.75 16.09 -2.53
N ASP A 278 -0.45 15.81 -3.80
CA ASP A 278 -1.40 15.17 -4.73
C ASP A 278 -1.73 13.71 -4.33
N ILE A 279 -0.74 12.95 -3.84
CA ILE A 279 -0.93 11.56 -3.37
C ILE A 279 -1.69 11.52 -2.06
N ASN A 280 -1.34 12.37 -1.10
CA ASN A 280 -2.02 12.48 0.19
C ASN A 280 -3.48 12.89 -0.01
N PHE A 281 -3.75 13.86 -0.90
CA PHE A 281 -5.11 14.24 -1.25
C PHE A 281 -5.92 13.08 -1.84
N ARG A 282 -5.33 12.28 -2.74
CA ARG A 282 -6.00 11.09 -3.29
C ARG A 282 -6.23 9.99 -2.24
N GLY A 283 -5.23 9.71 -1.41
CA GLY A 283 -5.33 8.71 -0.35
C GLY A 283 -6.35 9.09 0.72
N GLU A 284 -6.41 10.36 1.09
CA GLU A 284 -7.42 10.91 2.00
C GLU A 284 -8.82 10.83 1.38
N GLN A 285 -8.97 11.17 0.10
CA GLN A 285 -10.23 11.01 -0.63
C GLN A 285 -10.68 9.54 -0.71
N ASP A 286 -9.78 8.59 -0.90
CA ASP A 286 -10.10 7.16 -0.90
C ASP A 286 -10.48 6.64 0.50
N ALA A 287 -9.82 7.13 1.56
CA ALA A 287 -10.18 6.81 2.94
C ALA A 287 -11.56 7.37 3.31
N ILE A 288 -11.88 8.59 2.87
CA ILE A 288 -13.21 9.19 3.03
C ILE A 288 -14.25 8.36 2.28
N ARG A 289 -14.01 8.00 1.01
CA ARG A 289 -14.91 7.15 0.22
C ARG A 289 -15.15 5.80 0.88
N GLN A 290 -14.11 5.18 1.43
CA GLN A 290 -14.26 3.90 2.12
C GLN A 290 -15.14 4.05 3.38
N THR A 291 -14.92 5.13 4.15
CA THR A 291 -15.73 5.43 5.34
C THR A 291 -17.21 5.69 4.99
N GLU A 292 -17.45 6.44 3.91
CA GLU A 292 -18.81 6.70 3.38
C GLU A 292 -19.46 5.40 2.88
N PHE A 293 -18.72 4.53 2.20
CA PHE A 293 -19.24 3.24 1.75
C PHE A 293 -19.58 2.30 2.92
N ASP A 294 -18.73 2.28 3.96
CA ASP A 294 -18.95 1.49 5.16
C ASP A 294 -20.18 2.02 5.94
N ARG A 295 -20.44 3.34 5.91
CA ARG A 295 -21.71 3.93 6.38
C ARG A 295 -22.91 3.36 5.62
N LEU A 296 -22.88 3.37 4.29
CA LEU A 296 -23.98 2.82 3.47
C LEU A 296 -24.20 1.32 3.72
N ALA A 297 -23.16 0.57 4.08
CA ALA A 297 -23.25 -0.85 4.39
C ALA A 297 -23.98 -1.14 5.70
N VAL A 298 -23.97 -0.21 6.67
CA VAL A 298 -24.66 -0.36 7.96
C VAL A 298 -26.05 0.28 7.98
N GLU A 299 -26.31 1.27 7.11
CA GLU A 299 -27.59 1.98 7.04
C GLU A 299 -28.75 1.12 6.49
N GLY A 300 -28.43 0.12 5.66
CA GLY A 300 -29.45 -0.70 5.01
C GLY A 300 -28.86 -1.85 4.21
N HIS A 301 -29.63 -2.29 3.21
CA HIS A 301 -29.26 -3.41 2.35
C HIS A 301 -28.86 -2.98 0.93
N ALA A 302 -28.68 -1.68 0.70
CA ALA A 302 -28.22 -1.14 -0.59
C ALA A 302 -26.92 -1.82 -1.03
N VAL A 303 -25.90 -1.80 -0.17
CA VAL A 303 -24.58 -2.39 -0.46
C VAL A 303 -24.67 -3.91 -0.60
N GLY A 304 -25.42 -4.57 0.28
CA GLY A 304 -25.53 -6.04 0.30
C GLY A 304 -26.31 -6.63 -0.88
N ARG A 305 -27.32 -5.92 -1.42
CA ARG A 305 -28.20 -6.43 -2.49
C ARG A 305 -27.97 -5.81 -3.87
N HIS A 306 -27.32 -4.65 -3.92
CA HIS A 306 -27.16 -3.86 -5.14
C HIS A 306 -25.76 -3.25 -5.27
N GLY A 307 -24.82 -3.66 -4.41
CA GLY A 307 -23.44 -3.18 -4.44
C GLY A 307 -22.48 -4.10 -5.19
N PRO A 308 -21.20 -3.69 -5.28
CA PRO A 308 -20.19 -4.30 -6.16
C PRO A 308 -19.79 -5.73 -5.79
N ARG A 309 -20.17 -6.23 -4.61
CA ARG A 309 -19.86 -7.60 -4.15
C ARG A 309 -20.91 -8.62 -4.59
N VAL A 310 -22.01 -8.18 -5.18
CA VAL A 310 -23.06 -9.08 -5.66
C VAL A 310 -22.59 -9.73 -6.97
N THR A 311 -22.58 -11.06 -7.00
CA THR A 311 -22.14 -11.80 -8.18
C THR A 311 -23.24 -11.86 -9.23
N GLU A 312 -22.84 -12.06 -10.49
CA GLU A 312 -23.78 -12.26 -11.60
C GLU A 312 -24.74 -13.44 -11.34
N MET A 313 -24.21 -14.55 -10.80
CA MET A 313 -25.01 -15.71 -10.40
C MET A 313 -26.01 -15.37 -9.28
N ALA A 314 -25.66 -14.48 -8.36
CA ALA A 314 -26.59 -14.02 -7.33
C ALA A 314 -27.74 -13.19 -7.93
N LEU A 315 -27.49 -12.41 -8.97
CA LEU A 315 -28.55 -11.68 -9.70
C LEU A 315 -29.45 -12.64 -10.48
N ASP A 316 -28.89 -13.66 -11.14
CA ASP A 316 -29.67 -14.72 -11.80
C ASP A 316 -30.58 -15.42 -10.79
N ASN A 317 -30.01 -15.85 -9.68
CA ASN A 317 -30.74 -16.56 -8.63
C ASN A 317 -31.81 -15.69 -7.97
N ARG A 318 -31.56 -14.38 -7.84
CA ARG A 318 -32.55 -13.41 -7.38
C ARG A 318 -33.70 -13.28 -8.37
N ALA A 319 -33.39 -13.07 -9.65
CA ALA A 319 -34.38 -12.87 -10.70
C ALA A 319 -35.22 -14.13 -10.94
N MET A 320 -34.62 -15.32 -10.95
CA MET A 320 -35.30 -16.59 -11.25
C MET A 320 -35.93 -17.24 -10.02
N TYR A 321 -35.17 -17.37 -8.93
CA TYR A 321 -35.50 -18.26 -7.82
C TYR A 321 -35.85 -17.54 -6.52
N LYS A 322 -36.03 -16.21 -6.56
CA LYS A 322 -36.30 -15.37 -5.39
C LYS A 322 -35.22 -15.50 -4.29
N ARG A 323 -34.01 -15.94 -4.62
CA ARG A 323 -32.93 -16.05 -3.63
C ARG A 323 -32.38 -14.66 -3.29
N ASP A 324 -32.24 -14.37 -2.00
CA ASP A 324 -31.64 -13.14 -1.52
C ASP A 324 -30.14 -13.14 -1.87
N PRO A 325 -29.60 -12.12 -2.56
CA PRO A 325 -28.16 -12.01 -2.83
C PRO A 325 -27.26 -12.10 -1.61
N MET A 326 -27.77 -11.73 -0.43
CA MET A 326 -27.00 -11.73 0.82
C MET A 326 -26.93 -13.12 1.48
N THR A 327 -27.96 -13.95 1.35
CA THR A 327 -28.05 -15.25 2.03
C THR A 327 -27.94 -16.44 1.09
N GLY A 328 -28.21 -16.23 -0.21
CA GLY A 328 -28.33 -17.31 -1.18
C GLY A 328 -29.58 -18.18 -0.99
N THR A 329 -30.48 -17.84 -0.06
CA THR A 329 -31.70 -18.60 0.24
C THR A 329 -32.95 -17.84 -0.18
N THR A 330 -34.11 -18.51 -0.22
CA THR A 330 -35.40 -17.86 -0.46
C THR A 330 -35.92 -17.07 0.75
N THR A 331 -35.14 -16.98 1.83
CA THR A 331 -35.47 -16.27 3.06
C THR A 331 -34.73 -14.93 3.08
N ASP A 332 -35.49 -13.86 3.31
CA ASP A 332 -35.01 -12.50 3.43
C ASP A 332 -34.19 -12.34 4.71
N PHE A 333 -32.98 -11.80 4.59
CA PHE A 333 -32.06 -11.64 5.73
C PHE A 333 -32.64 -10.80 6.86
N TYR A 334 -33.36 -9.73 6.54
CA TYR A 334 -33.81 -8.72 7.52
C TYR A 334 -35.15 -9.06 8.15
N THR A 335 -36.08 -9.61 7.36
CA THR A 335 -37.45 -9.89 7.81
C THR A 335 -37.65 -11.35 8.21
N ARG A 336 -36.71 -12.25 7.86
CA ARG A 336 -36.85 -13.72 7.99
C ARG A 336 -38.09 -14.30 7.30
N MET A 337 -38.72 -13.51 6.43
CA MET A 337 -39.87 -13.91 5.61
C MET A 337 -39.39 -14.32 4.21
N PRO A 338 -40.25 -14.94 3.38
CA PRO A 338 -39.90 -15.22 2.00
C PRO A 338 -39.45 -13.96 1.24
N HIS A 339 -38.27 -14.02 0.63
CA HIS A 339 -37.66 -12.90 -0.07
C HIS A 339 -38.49 -12.54 -1.31
N ARG A 340 -38.84 -11.25 -1.41
CA ARG A 340 -39.63 -10.71 -2.53
C ARG A 340 -38.68 -10.19 -3.60
N ALA A 341 -38.55 -10.94 -4.69
CA ALA A 341 -37.74 -10.53 -5.83
C ALA A 341 -38.59 -9.89 -6.93
N SER A 342 -38.12 -8.74 -7.42
CA SER A 342 -38.59 -8.07 -8.64
C SER A 342 -38.22 -8.86 -9.89
N LYS A 343 -38.80 -8.48 -11.04
CA LYS A 343 -38.43 -9.03 -12.35
C LYS A 343 -36.98 -8.68 -12.72
N ASN A 344 -36.54 -7.48 -12.34
CA ASN A 344 -35.21 -6.94 -12.61
C ASN A 344 -34.34 -7.07 -11.36
N ALA A 345 -33.13 -7.60 -11.52
CA ALA A 345 -32.08 -7.65 -10.51
C ALA A 345 -30.91 -6.80 -11.00
N THR A 346 -30.74 -5.62 -10.40
CA THR A 346 -29.78 -4.59 -10.85
C THR A 346 -28.76 -4.28 -9.75
N GLN A 347 -27.59 -3.75 -10.12
CA GLN A 347 -26.52 -3.42 -9.20
C GLN A 347 -25.64 -2.27 -9.72
N PHE A 348 -24.93 -1.62 -8.80
CA PHE A 348 -23.81 -0.76 -9.10
C PHE A 348 -22.50 -1.56 -9.03
N LEU A 349 -21.61 -1.33 -10.00
CA LEU A 349 -20.36 -2.10 -10.16
C LEU A 349 -19.19 -1.57 -9.32
N SER A 350 -19.30 -0.37 -8.74
CA SER A 350 -18.24 0.23 -7.93
C SER A 350 -18.76 0.94 -6.69
N ARG A 351 -17.87 1.13 -5.70
CA ARG A 351 -18.19 1.87 -4.47
C ARG A 351 -18.46 3.33 -4.77
N GLU A 352 -17.65 3.87 -5.67
CA GLU A 352 -17.69 5.26 -6.12
C GLU A 352 -19.03 5.57 -6.79
N ALA A 353 -19.55 4.65 -7.60
CA ALA A 353 -20.86 4.80 -8.22
C ALA A 353 -21.98 4.87 -7.19
N MET A 354 -21.95 4.04 -6.15
CA MET A 354 -22.95 4.11 -5.07
C MET A 354 -22.85 5.40 -4.27
N ILE A 355 -21.64 5.82 -3.89
CA ILE A 355 -21.46 7.06 -3.12
C ILE A 355 -21.92 8.27 -3.95
N SER A 356 -21.57 8.31 -5.24
CA SER A 356 -21.97 9.39 -6.14
C SER A 356 -23.49 9.44 -6.33
N ALA A 357 -24.13 8.29 -6.54
CA ALA A 357 -25.59 8.20 -6.68
C ALA A 357 -26.34 8.58 -5.41
N GLU A 358 -25.83 8.18 -4.24
CA GLU A 358 -26.41 8.55 -2.95
C GLU A 358 -26.26 10.05 -2.66
N GLY A 359 -25.07 10.60 -2.89
CA GLY A 359 -24.81 12.02 -2.73
C GLY A 359 -25.67 12.88 -3.64
N TYR A 360 -25.79 12.49 -4.92
CA TYR A 360 -26.68 13.18 -5.86
C TYR A 360 -28.15 13.09 -5.44
N ALA A 361 -28.59 11.92 -4.95
CA ALA A 361 -29.96 11.76 -4.46
C ALA A 361 -30.26 12.69 -3.28
N ARG A 362 -29.36 12.81 -2.30
CA ARG A 362 -29.54 13.72 -1.16
C ARG A 362 -29.53 15.20 -1.53
N GLN A 363 -28.81 15.57 -2.59
CA GLN A 363 -28.75 16.95 -3.09
C GLN A 363 -29.90 17.29 -4.03
N SER A 364 -30.67 16.30 -4.48
CA SER A 364 -31.78 16.51 -5.40
C SER A 364 -32.95 17.24 -4.74
N GLN A 365 -33.64 18.08 -5.53
CA GLN A 365 -34.86 18.75 -5.08
C GLN A 365 -35.98 17.73 -4.73
N GLU A 366 -36.02 16.61 -5.44
CA GLU A 366 -36.90 15.46 -5.16
C GLU A 366 -36.76 14.99 -3.70
N PHE A 367 -35.53 14.78 -3.22
CA PHE A 367 -35.29 14.34 -1.85
C PHE A 367 -35.79 15.34 -0.81
N SER A 368 -35.50 16.63 -1.00
CA SER A 368 -36.00 17.67 -0.10
C SER A 368 -37.53 17.71 -0.06
N ASN A 369 -38.18 17.68 -1.23
CA ASN A 369 -39.64 17.72 -1.33
C ASN A 369 -40.28 16.50 -0.65
N LYS A 370 -39.74 15.30 -0.90
CA LYS A 370 -40.30 14.05 -0.36
C LYS A 370 -40.09 13.93 1.15
N ILE A 371 -38.96 14.41 1.69
CA ILE A 371 -38.75 14.47 3.14
C ILE A 371 -39.72 15.45 3.80
N THR A 372 -39.89 16.66 3.25
CA THR A 372 -40.86 17.62 3.79
C THR A 372 -42.27 17.04 3.80
N ALA A 373 -42.66 16.37 2.72
CA ALA A 373 -43.95 15.68 2.64
C ALA A 373 -44.04 14.52 3.65
N ALA A 374 -42.98 13.72 3.82
CA ALA A 374 -42.99 12.61 4.76
C ALA A 374 -43.08 13.07 6.21
N VAL A 375 -42.37 14.14 6.58
CA VAL A 375 -42.46 14.75 7.92
C VAL A 375 -43.85 15.31 8.18
N ALA A 376 -44.46 15.97 7.18
CA ALA A 376 -45.82 16.50 7.31
C ALA A 376 -46.89 15.40 7.46
N ASN A 377 -46.64 14.20 6.93
CA ASN A 377 -47.58 13.07 6.94
C ASN A 377 -47.17 11.95 7.90
N ASP A 378 -46.23 12.20 8.81
CA ASP A 378 -45.67 11.23 9.77
C ASP A 378 -45.26 9.89 9.15
N ARG A 379 -44.58 9.95 8.00
CA ARG A 379 -44.01 8.78 7.34
C ARG A 379 -42.56 8.57 7.74
N ASP A 380 -42.20 7.31 7.95
CA ASP A 380 -40.86 6.85 8.30
C ASP A 380 -40.05 6.37 7.09
N GLN A 381 -40.64 6.36 5.89
CA GLN A 381 -40.00 5.95 4.64
C GLN A 381 -40.26 6.95 3.51
N VAL A 382 -39.20 7.24 2.75
CA VAL A 382 -39.21 8.11 1.56
C VAL A 382 -38.62 7.35 0.37
N VAL A 383 -39.26 7.47 -0.78
CA VAL A 383 -38.78 6.95 -2.06
C VAL A 383 -38.45 8.13 -2.96
N VAL A 384 -37.20 8.20 -3.39
CA VAL A 384 -36.69 9.15 -4.38
C VAL A 384 -36.46 8.36 -5.66
N ASP A 385 -37.25 8.69 -6.67
CA ASP A 385 -37.31 8.04 -7.97
C ASP A 385 -37.09 9.04 -9.11
N GLY A 386 -36.88 8.55 -10.33
CA GLY A 386 -36.78 9.39 -11.53
C GLY A 386 -35.45 10.15 -11.71
N LEU A 387 -34.47 9.97 -10.83
CA LEU A 387 -33.14 10.56 -10.98
C LEU A 387 -32.36 9.83 -12.07
N LYS A 388 -31.79 10.57 -13.03
CA LYS A 388 -31.05 9.98 -14.16
C LYS A 388 -29.69 9.44 -13.70
N LEU A 389 -29.34 8.25 -14.16
CA LEU A 389 -28.02 7.66 -13.90
C LEU A 389 -26.89 8.51 -14.49
N GLN A 390 -27.11 9.12 -15.65
CA GLN A 390 -26.14 9.98 -16.31
C GLN A 390 -25.79 11.22 -15.47
N ASP A 391 -26.77 11.81 -14.79
CA ASP A 391 -26.57 13.02 -13.98
C ASP A 391 -25.80 12.67 -12.69
N ALA A 392 -26.06 11.49 -12.13
CA ALA A 392 -25.43 11.02 -10.90
C ALA A 392 -24.03 10.41 -11.07
N LEU A 393 -23.76 9.75 -12.21
CA LEU A 393 -22.54 8.96 -12.45
C LEU A 393 -21.66 9.52 -13.58
N GLY A 394 -22.17 10.51 -14.33
CA GLY A 394 -21.49 11.12 -15.46
C GLY A 394 -21.72 10.39 -16.80
N PRO A 395 -21.04 10.83 -17.88
CA PRO A 395 -21.32 10.39 -19.24
C PRO A 395 -21.02 8.91 -19.51
N ASN A 396 -20.14 8.27 -18.72
CA ASN A 396 -19.75 6.87 -18.87
C ASN A 396 -20.51 5.92 -17.93
N TYR A 397 -21.67 6.34 -17.42
CA TYR A 397 -22.43 5.61 -16.39
C TYR A 397 -22.76 4.15 -16.74
N LEU A 398 -22.89 3.80 -18.03
CA LEU A 398 -23.16 2.43 -18.48
C LEU A 398 -22.08 1.43 -18.02
N SER A 399 -20.84 1.89 -17.83
CA SER A 399 -19.74 1.07 -17.29
C SER A 399 -19.82 0.85 -15.77
N SER A 400 -20.73 1.55 -15.08
CA SER A 400 -20.86 1.57 -13.62
C SER A 400 -22.12 0.87 -13.10
N VAL A 401 -23.00 0.41 -14.01
CA VAL A 401 -24.25 -0.27 -13.67
C VAL A 401 -24.35 -1.60 -14.41
N TYR A 402 -25.05 -2.55 -13.80
CA TYR A 402 -25.26 -3.87 -14.37
C TYR A 402 -26.59 -4.45 -13.90
N GLY A 403 -27.22 -5.30 -14.70
CA GLY A 403 -28.46 -5.94 -14.28
C GLY A 403 -28.95 -7.02 -15.23
N LYS A 404 -29.79 -7.89 -14.66
CA LYS A 404 -30.45 -8.98 -15.35
C LYS A 404 -31.95 -8.94 -15.14
N THR A 405 -32.71 -9.23 -16.19
CA THR A 405 -34.18 -9.36 -16.13
C THR A 405 -34.58 -10.81 -16.33
N ARG A 406 -35.61 -11.26 -15.60
CA ARG A 406 -36.18 -12.60 -15.76
C ARG A 406 -36.95 -12.70 -17.08
N LEU A 407 -36.67 -13.75 -17.85
CA LEU A 407 -37.48 -14.22 -18.96
C LEU A 407 -38.52 -15.24 -18.44
N GLY A 408 -39.78 -15.08 -18.87
CA GLY A 408 -40.89 -15.90 -18.40
C GLY A 408 -41.53 -15.41 -17.09
N SER A 409 -42.48 -16.20 -16.58
CA SER A 409 -43.23 -15.89 -15.36
C SER A 409 -42.39 -16.17 -14.10
N ILE A 410 -42.71 -15.52 -12.99
CA ILE A 410 -42.04 -15.78 -11.70
C ILE A 410 -42.23 -17.22 -11.19
N ASN A 411 -43.30 -17.89 -11.65
CA ASN A 411 -43.60 -19.28 -11.30
C ASN A 411 -43.03 -20.28 -12.32
N ASN A 412 -42.56 -19.80 -13.48
CA ASN A 412 -41.95 -20.62 -14.53
C ASN A 412 -40.88 -19.80 -15.29
N PRO A 413 -39.73 -19.52 -14.67
CA PRO A 413 -38.65 -18.77 -15.30
C PRO A 413 -37.97 -19.62 -16.38
N THR A 414 -37.76 -19.04 -17.57
CA THR A 414 -37.11 -19.72 -18.70
C THR A 414 -35.66 -19.29 -18.92
N GLY A 415 -35.23 -18.20 -18.28
CA GLY A 415 -33.93 -17.59 -18.53
C GLY A 415 -33.77 -16.23 -17.86
N THR A 416 -32.60 -15.63 -18.03
CA THR A 416 -32.33 -14.22 -17.75
C THR A 416 -31.74 -13.56 -19.00
N ALA A 417 -31.96 -12.25 -19.14
CA ALA A 417 -31.37 -11.42 -20.18
C ALA A 417 -30.71 -10.18 -19.57
N TYR A 418 -29.69 -9.65 -20.25
CA TYR A 418 -29.04 -8.40 -19.85
C TYR A 418 -30.01 -7.22 -20.00
N ILE A 419 -29.94 -6.30 -19.05
CA ILE A 419 -30.72 -5.07 -19.06
C ILE A 419 -29.91 -3.97 -19.75
N ASP A 420 -30.53 -3.26 -20.69
CA ASP A 420 -30.01 -2.01 -21.21
C ASP A 420 -30.41 -0.86 -20.27
N PHE A 421 -29.42 -0.10 -19.82
CA PHE A 421 -29.61 1.07 -18.96
C PHE A 421 -29.51 2.39 -19.72
N THR A 422 -29.57 2.37 -21.05
CA THR A 422 -29.60 3.59 -21.86
C THR A 422 -30.78 4.47 -21.44
N ASN A 423 -30.47 5.69 -20.99
CA ASN A 423 -31.42 6.64 -20.38
C ASN A 423 -32.10 6.14 -19.09
N GLY A 424 -31.49 5.16 -18.42
CA GLY A 424 -31.98 4.61 -17.17
C GLY A 424 -31.92 5.61 -16.01
N THR A 425 -32.78 5.37 -15.04
CA THR A 425 -32.87 6.11 -13.78
C THR A 425 -32.36 5.24 -12.63
N TYR A 426 -32.44 5.73 -11.40
CA TYR A 426 -32.24 4.91 -10.22
C TYR A 426 -33.22 5.31 -9.13
N ILE A 427 -33.53 4.35 -8.28
CA ILE A 427 -34.39 4.53 -7.11
C ILE A 427 -33.53 4.49 -5.87
N SER A 428 -33.77 5.43 -4.95
CA SER A 428 -33.19 5.49 -3.61
C SER A 428 -34.30 5.52 -2.58
N ILE A 429 -34.27 4.60 -1.62
CA ILE A 429 -35.23 4.50 -0.53
C ILE A 429 -34.53 4.85 0.77
N PHE A 430 -35.04 5.88 1.46
CA PHE A 430 -34.56 6.33 2.75
C PHE A 430 -35.55 5.96 3.84
N LYS A 431 -35.03 5.55 5.01
CA LYS A 431 -35.83 5.30 6.20
C LYS A 431 -35.34 6.13 7.37
N LYS A 432 -36.28 6.65 8.15
CA LYS A 432 -36.01 7.41 9.36
C LYS A 432 -35.58 6.45 10.48
N ASN A 433 -34.44 6.70 11.10
CA ASN A 433 -33.96 5.93 12.22
C ASN A 433 -34.52 6.47 13.56
N ALA A 434 -34.24 5.77 14.66
CA ALA A 434 -34.70 6.15 16.00
C ALA A 434 -34.22 7.55 16.45
N ASN A 435 -33.11 8.04 15.89
CA ASN A 435 -32.55 9.36 16.18
C ASN A 435 -33.14 10.45 15.27
N GLY A 436 -34.06 10.11 14.37
CA GLY A 436 -34.71 11.03 13.44
C GLY A 436 -33.96 11.28 12.13
N ASN A 437 -32.81 10.64 11.91
CA ASN A 437 -32.01 10.79 10.69
C ASN A 437 -32.51 9.86 9.58
N TRP A 438 -32.38 10.31 8.32
CA TRP A 438 -32.77 9.57 7.13
C TRP A 438 -31.60 8.75 6.57
N ASN A 439 -31.62 7.44 6.85
CA ASN A 439 -30.61 6.49 6.42
C ASN A 439 -31.00 5.85 5.07
N LEU A 440 -30.02 5.57 4.21
CA LEU A 440 -30.27 4.87 2.96
C LEU A 440 -30.59 3.39 3.24
N HIS A 441 -31.83 3.01 3.01
CA HIS A 441 -32.25 1.62 3.19
C HIS A 441 -31.90 0.75 1.98
N THR A 442 -32.22 1.24 0.78
CA THR A 442 -31.85 0.56 -0.48
C THR A 442 -31.69 1.55 -1.62
N MET A 443 -30.87 1.19 -2.61
CA MET A 443 -30.68 1.97 -3.82
C MET A 443 -30.33 1.04 -4.97
N TYR A 444 -30.94 1.24 -6.13
CA TYR A 444 -30.67 0.39 -7.29
C TYR A 444 -30.96 1.09 -8.63
N PRO A 445 -30.21 0.74 -9.70
CA PRO A 445 -30.50 1.22 -11.05
C PRO A 445 -31.83 0.67 -11.55
N GLU A 446 -32.57 1.48 -12.29
CA GLU A 446 -33.83 1.14 -12.91
C GLU A 446 -33.75 1.39 -14.43
N PRO A 447 -34.00 0.37 -15.27
CA PRO A 447 -34.10 0.58 -16.71
C PRO A 447 -35.37 1.34 -17.06
N GLN A 448 -35.35 2.01 -18.21
CA GLN A 448 -36.47 2.79 -18.72
C GLN A 448 -37.69 1.94 -19.10
#